data_AF-A0A1Q8HY40-F1
#
_entry.id   AF-A0A1Q8HY40-F1
#
_cell.length_a   1.000
_cell.length_b   1.000
_cell.length_c   1.000
_cell.angle_alpha   90.00
_cell.angle_beta   90.00
_cell.angle_gamma   90.00
#
_symmetry.space_group_name_H-M   'P 1'
#
loop_
_entity.id
_entity.type
_entity.pdbx_description
1 polymer ?
#
loop_
_entity_poly.entity_id
_entity_poly.type
_entity_poly.pdbx_seq_one_letter_code
_entity_poly.pdbx_strand_id
1 'polypeptide(L)'
;FEGTVASIGNGDIKNTAQLISDTIYASTPPEPTEPPTKPDNPPTSDEVTTHWGDLTIKKVDSHDKDANKAGLKGAEFQLYKAKESYADTCTKEKEGAPIAVDGKTTLTTDENGVVNIKGLFVSDSIDGAGRDNKVNAPARCYVLVETKAPTGFVLPSGNDAVTAVKVQTGAVATDNVTVENTKQAVPGLPLTGANGMLILTASGASLLMIAVGSVLVARYRERKHSANLAA
;
A
#
# COMPACT_ATOMS: atom_id res chain seq x y z
N PHE A 1 -26.39 -2.66 -22.29
CA PHE A 1 -26.38 -1.49 -21.39
C PHE A 1 -25.07 -1.52 -20.61
N GLU A 2 -24.61 -0.37 -20.12
CA GLU A 2 -23.41 -0.26 -19.28
C GLU A 2 -23.64 0.80 -18.20
N GLY A 3 -22.87 0.74 -17.13
CA GLY A 3 -22.93 1.68 -16.02
C GLY A 3 -21.68 1.60 -15.14
N THR A 4 -21.39 2.67 -14.42
CA THR A 4 -20.27 2.72 -13.48
C THR A 4 -20.72 2.26 -12.10
N VAL A 5 -20.00 1.33 -11.49
CA VAL A 5 -20.25 0.90 -10.10
C VAL A 5 -19.91 2.06 -9.17
N ALA A 6 -20.95 2.70 -8.60
CA ALA A 6 -20.79 3.84 -7.70
C ALA A 6 -20.70 3.44 -6.22
N SER A 7 -21.30 2.30 -5.84
CA SER A 7 -21.32 1.75 -4.49
C SER A 7 -21.61 0.26 -4.54
N ILE A 8 -21.03 -0.50 -3.60
CA ILE A 8 -21.21 -1.96 -3.53
C ILE A 8 -22.42 -2.37 -2.69
N GLY A 9 -22.92 -1.52 -1.78
CA GLY A 9 -24.03 -1.87 -0.89
C GLY A 9 -23.76 -3.15 -0.09
N ASN A 10 -24.61 -4.17 -0.27
CA ASN A 10 -24.44 -5.50 0.32
C ASN A 10 -23.45 -6.41 -0.43
N GLY A 11 -22.84 -5.92 -1.50
CA GLY A 11 -21.91 -6.64 -2.36
C GLY A 11 -22.56 -7.21 -3.63
N ASP A 12 -23.89 -7.29 -3.71
CA ASP A 12 -24.59 -7.91 -4.83
C ASP A 12 -25.26 -6.87 -5.71
N ILE A 13 -24.73 -6.68 -6.92
CA ILE A 13 -25.33 -5.80 -7.93
C ILE A 13 -26.06 -6.66 -8.95
N LYS A 14 -27.39 -6.63 -8.87
CA LYS A 14 -28.32 -7.41 -9.70
C LYS A 14 -28.81 -6.63 -10.91
N ASN A 15 -29.09 -7.32 -12.00
CA ASN A 15 -29.65 -6.73 -13.19
C ASN A 15 -30.58 -7.68 -13.96
N THR A 16 -31.66 -7.14 -14.53
CA THR A 16 -32.53 -7.75 -15.54
C THR A 16 -32.76 -6.78 -16.70
N ALA A 17 -33.24 -7.28 -17.84
CA ALA A 17 -33.67 -6.46 -18.97
C ALA A 17 -35.03 -6.93 -19.49
N GLN A 18 -35.79 -6.05 -20.13
CA GLN A 18 -37.11 -6.35 -20.70
C GLN A 18 -37.14 -6.06 -22.20
N LEU A 19 -37.88 -6.88 -22.95
CA LEU A 19 -38.18 -6.64 -24.37
C LEU A 19 -39.63 -6.18 -24.51
N ILE A 20 -39.82 -4.94 -24.98
CA ILE A 20 -41.14 -4.38 -25.26
C ILE A 20 -41.35 -4.36 -26.77
N SER A 21 -42.19 -5.27 -27.25
CA SER A 21 -42.49 -5.41 -28.69
C SER A 21 -43.92 -5.90 -28.88
N ASP A 22 -44.55 -5.48 -29.97
CA ASP A 22 -45.86 -5.96 -30.40
C ASP A 22 -45.89 -6.15 -31.92
N THR A 23 -46.80 -6.98 -32.42
CA THR A 23 -46.96 -7.25 -33.85
C THR A 23 -48.42 -7.17 -34.25
N ILE A 24 -48.71 -6.47 -35.34
CA ILE A 24 -50.06 -6.39 -35.91
C ILE A 24 -50.08 -6.97 -37.32
N TYR A 25 -51.18 -7.66 -37.66
CA TYR A 25 -51.40 -8.13 -39.03
C TYR A 25 -51.97 -7.00 -39.88
N ALA A 26 -51.30 -6.67 -40.98
CA ALA A 26 -51.74 -5.65 -41.93
C ALA A 26 -51.36 -6.03 -43.37
N SER A 27 -52.19 -5.63 -44.34
CA SER A 27 -51.94 -5.87 -45.78
C SER A 27 -50.89 -4.93 -46.38
N THR A 28 -50.55 -3.85 -45.67
CA THR A 28 -49.47 -2.91 -45.97
C THR A 28 -48.66 -2.65 -44.70
N PRO A 29 -47.35 -2.36 -44.79
CA PRO A 29 -46.53 -2.07 -43.62
C PRO A 29 -47.12 -0.90 -42.80
N PRO A 30 -47.45 -1.11 -41.52
CA PRO A 30 -47.97 -0.06 -40.66
C PRO A 30 -46.84 0.91 -40.24
N GLU A 31 -47.21 2.13 -39.87
CA GLU A 31 -46.27 3.05 -39.22
C GLU A 31 -45.91 2.54 -37.81
N PRO A 32 -44.66 2.72 -37.36
CA PRO A 32 -44.26 2.40 -35.99
C PRO A 32 -45.07 3.19 -34.96
N THR A 33 -45.46 2.54 -33.88
CA THR A 33 -46.08 3.19 -32.71
C THR A 33 -45.08 3.31 -31.57
N GLU A 34 -45.28 4.29 -30.69
CA GLU A 34 -44.47 4.43 -29.48
C GLU A 34 -44.76 3.27 -28.52
N PRO A 35 -43.74 2.56 -28.01
CA PRO A 35 -43.94 1.50 -27.03
C PRO A 35 -44.62 2.02 -25.75
N PRO A 36 -45.50 1.23 -25.11
CA PRO A 36 -46.14 1.64 -23.87
C PRO A 36 -45.11 1.83 -22.75
N THR A 37 -45.28 2.86 -21.93
CA THR A 37 -44.40 3.14 -20.77
C THR A 37 -44.62 2.18 -19.60
N LYS A 38 -45.77 1.51 -19.56
CA LYS A 38 -46.13 0.50 -18.56
C LYS A 38 -46.76 -0.73 -19.23
N PRO A 39 -45.96 -1.56 -19.91
CA PRO A 39 -46.43 -2.81 -20.51
C PRO A 39 -46.87 -3.80 -19.44
N ASP A 40 -47.86 -4.63 -19.74
CA ASP A 40 -48.27 -5.72 -18.86
C ASP A 40 -47.37 -6.93 -19.06
N ASN A 41 -46.71 -7.37 -17.98
CA ASN A 41 -45.82 -8.53 -17.89
C ASN A 41 -44.94 -8.81 -19.14
N PRO A 42 -44.05 -7.88 -19.54
CA PRO A 42 -43.23 -8.07 -20.72
C PRO A 42 -42.21 -9.21 -20.54
N PRO A 43 -41.77 -9.85 -21.63
CA PRO A 43 -40.64 -10.77 -21.60
C PRO A 43 -39.45 -10.13 -20.89
N THR A 44 -38.97 -10.80 -19.84
CA THR A 44 -37.89 -10.34 -18.96
C THR A 44 -36.76 -11.37 -18.99
N SER A 45 -35.51 -10.90 -19.07
CA SER A 45 -34.33 -11.77 -19.02
C SER A 45 -34.18 -12.46 -17.67
N ASP A 46 -33.37 -13.50 -17.62
CA ASP A 46 -32.86 -14.03 -16.35
C ASP A 46 -32.12 -12.93 -15.56
N GLU A 47 -32.14 -13.03 -14.23
CA GLU A 47 -31.39 -12.15 -13.34
C GLU A 47 -29.91 -12.53 -13.35
N VAL A 48 -29.05 -11.53 -13.51
CA VAL A 48 -27.59 -11.67 -13.38
C VAL A 48 -27.11 -10.90 -12.17
N THR A 49 -26.06 -11.39 -11.51
CA THR A 49 -25.47 -10.74 -10.32
C THR A 49 -23.97 -10.58 -10.51
N THR A 50 -23.44 -9.41 -10.14
CA THR A 50 -22.01 -9.20 -9.93
C THR A 50 -21.74 -8.99 -8.45
N HIS A 51 -20.71 -9.66 -7.94
CA HIS A 51 -20.33 -9.67 -6.53
C HIS A 51 -19.10 -8.78 -6.32
N TRP A 52 -19.17 -7.91 -5.31
CA TRP A 52 -18.17 -6.91 -5.00
C TRP A 52 -17.88 -6.86 -3.51
N GLY A 53 -16.66 -6.49 -3.14
CA GLY A 53 -16.22 -6.33 -1.76
C GLY A 53 -15.40 -5.07 -1.54
N ASP A 54 -15.23 -4.65 -0.30
CA ASP A 54 -14.35 -3.55 0.08
C ASP A 54 -12.97 -4.03 0.56
N LEU A 55 -12.00 -3.11 0.60
CA LEU A 55 -10.68 -3.37 1.15
C LEU A 55 -10.18 -2.14 1.91
N THR A 56 -10.03 -2.29 3.21
CA THR A 56 -9.40 -1.30 4.10
C THR A 56 -7.96 -1.73 4.40
N ILE A 57 -7.01 -0.87 4.06
CA ILE A 57 -5.58 -1.06 4.34
C ILE A 57 -5.21 -0.14 5.50
N LYS A 58 -4.66 -0.71 6.57
CA LYS A 58 -4.12 0.04 7.72
C LYS A 58 -2.60 -0.06 7.74
N LYS A 59 -1.91 1.07 7.66
CA LYS A 59 -0.44 1.15 7.77
C LYS A 59 -0.03 1.54 9.18
N VAL A 60 0.85 0.76 9.79
CA VAL A 60 1.30 0.97 11.18
C VAL A 60 2.81 0.74 11.35
N ASP A 61 3.34 1.16 12.50
CA ASP A 61 4.71 0.83 12.93
C ASP A 61 4.75 -0.58 13.53
N SER A 62 5.69 -1.40 13.08
CA SER A 62 5.89 -2.77 13.60
C SER A 62 6.32 -2.79 15.07
N HIS A 63 6.93 -1.70 15.56
CA HIS A 63 7.41 -1.59 16.94
C HIS A 63 6.42 -0.90 17.88
N ASP A 64 5.31 -0.36 17.36
CA ASP A 64 4.23 0.13 18.21
C ASP A 64 3.52 -1.06 18.85
N LYS A 65 3.45 -1.05 20.19
CA LYS A 65 2.83 -2.11 21.00
C LYS A 65 1.45 -1.71 21.53
N ASP A 66 0.96 -0.52 21.20
CA ASP A 66 -0.40 -0.13 21.52
C ASP A 66 -1.40 -1.06 20.81
N ALA A 67 -2.52 -1.35 21.46
CA ALA A 67 -3.62 -2.11 20.88
C ALA A 67 -4.27 -1.36 19.70
N ASN A 68 -4.23 -0.02 19.73
CA ASN A 68 -4.72 0.88 18.69
C ASN A 68 -3.55 1.63 18.03
N LYS A 69 -2.62 0.86 17.43
CA LYS A 69 -1.42 1.40 16.77
C LYS A 69 -1.72 2.64 15.94
N ALA A 70 -0.92 3.68 16.14
CA ALA A 70 -1.07 4.91 15.38
C ALA A 70 -0.80 4.65 13.89
N GLY A 71 -1.65 5.22 13.04
CA GLY A 71 -1.53 5.06 11.59
C GLY A 71 -0.38 5.85 11.00
N LEU A 72 0.24 5.31 9.94
CA LEU A 72 1.33 5.96 9.21
C LEU A 72 0.83 6.55 7.90
N LYS A 73 0.80 7.88 7.83
CA LYS A 73 0.47 8.64 6.61
C LYS A 73 1.56 8.55 5.53
N GLY A 74 1.14 8.56 4.27
CA GLY A 74 2.02 8.78 3.13
C GLY A 74 2.75 7.54 2.61
N ALA A 75 2.37 6.33 3.05
CA ALA A 75 2.76 5.12 2.33
C ALA A 75 2.03 5.08 0.99
N GLU A 76 2.70 4.64 -0.08
CA GLU A 76 2.08 4.45 -1.39
C GLU A 76 2.05 2.97 -1.76
N PHE A 77 0.87 2.51 -2.19
CA PHE A 77 0.61 1.14 -2.59
C PHE A 77 0.10 1.08 -4.03
N GLN A 78 0.29 -0.09 -4.65
CA GLN A 78 -0.37 -0.49 -5.87
C GLN A 78 -1.09 -1.83 -5.65
N LEU A 79 -2.29 -1.96 -6.20
CA LEU A 79 -3.09 -3.18 -6.12
C LEU A 79 -2.99 -3.95 -7.45
N TYR A 80 -2.89 -5.27 -7.37
CA TYR A 80 -2.76 -6.15 -8.52
C TYR A 80 -3.68 -7.36 -8.41
N LYS A 81 -4.02 -7.94 -9.55
CA LYS A 81 -4.65 -9.26 -9.62
C LYS A 81 -3.70 -10.33 -9.07
N ALA A 82 -4.21 -11.19 -8.18
CA ALA A 82 -3.49 -12.40 -7.80
C ALA A 82 -3.53 -13.43 -8.93
N LYS A 83 -2.40 -14.07 -9.20
CA LYS A 83 -2.31 -15.12 -10.23
C LYS A 83 -3.31 -16.26 -9.96
N GLU A 84 -3.35 -16.72 -8.71
CA GLU A 84 -4.38 -17.63 -8.22
C GLU A 84 -5.51 -16.85 -7.53
N SER A 85 -6.39 -16.23 -8.33
CA SER A 85 -7.44 -15.33 -7.85
C SER A 85 -8.50 -15.98 -6.95
N TYR A 86 -8.62 -17.31 -6.94
CA TYR A 86 -9.66 -18.03 -6.18
C TYR A 86 -9.10 -19.15 -5.28
N ALA A 87 -7.83 -19.04 -4.88
CA ALA A 87 -7.23 -19.96 -3.94
C ALA A 87 -7.86 -19.85 -2.54
N ASP A 88 -7.86 -20.95 -1.78
CA ASP A 88 -8.31 -20.95 -0.39
C ASP A 88 -7.44 -20.03 0.48
N THR A 89 -6.13 -20.08 0.26
CA THR A 89 -5.13 -19.18 0.86
C THR A 89 -4.50 -18.34 -0.24
N CYS A 90 -4.64 -17.01 -0.13
CA CYS A 90 -4.07 -16.09 -1.10
C CYS A 90 -2.53 -16.09 -1.06
N THR A 91 -1.90 -15.97 -2.23
CA THR A 91 -0.45 -15.95 -2.38
C THR A 91 0.04 -14.58 -2.84
N LYS A 92 1.35 -14.34 -2.76
CA LYS A 92 1.98 -13.07 -3.17
C LYS A 92 2.23 -12.98 -4.68
N GLU A 93 1.93 -14.03 -5.44
CA GLU A 93 2.09 -14.03 -6.90
C GLU A 93 1.02 -13.16 -7.56
N LYS A 94 1.47 -12.17 -8.33
CA LYS A 94 0.61 -11.21 -9.03
C LYS A 94 0.81 -11.28 -10.53
N GLU A 95 -0.18 -10.84 -11.28
CA GLU A 95 -0.10 -10.69 -12.74
C GLU A 95 -0.80 -9.42 -13.23
N GLY A 96 -0.49 -9.02 -14.45
CA GLY A 96 -1.07 -7.84 -15.08
C GLY A 96 -0.52 -6.52 -14.57
N ALA A 97 -1.20 -5.44 -14.96
CA ALA A 97 -0.88 -4.06 -14.57
C ALA A 97 -1.55 -3.69 -13.23
N PRO A 98 -1.10 -2.60 -12.58
CA PRO A 98 -1.79 -2.06 -11.41
C PRO A 98 -3.27 -1.76 -11.71
N ILE A 99 -4.14 -2.15 -10.77
CA ILE A 99 -5.57 -1.88 -10.81
C ILE A 99 -5.79 -0.41 -10.47
N ALA A 100 -6.55 0.29 -11.31
CA ALA A 100 -7.00 1.65 -11.02
C ALA A 100 -8.24 1.61 -10.11
N VAL A 101 -8.14 2.27 -8.96
CA VAL A 101 -9.25 2.52 -8.03
C VAL A 101 -9.58 4.01 -8.12
N ASP A 102 -10.83 4.35 -8.45
CA ASP A 102 -11.27 5.73 -8.68
C ASP A 102 -10.36 6.50 -9.66
N GLY A 103 -9.91 5.80 -10.71
CA GLY A 103 -9.02 6.35 -11.75
C GLY A 103 -7.54 6.48 -11.35
N LYS A 104 -7.14 5.98 -10.18
CA LYS A 104 -5.75 6.05 -9.68
C LYS A 104 -5.18 4.67 -9.42
N THR A 105 -3.96 4.44 -9.90
CA THR A 105 -3.22 3.18 -9.64
C THR A 105 -2.34 3.26 -8.40
N THR A 106 -2.05 4.47 -7.91
CA THR A 106 -1.29 4.72 -6.69
C THR A 106 -2.23 5.10 -5.57
N LEU A 107 -2.20 4.30 -4.51
CA LEU A 107 -3.06 4.43 -3.34
C LEU A 107 -2.22 4.92 -2.17
N THR A 108 -2.54 6.10 -1.63
CA THR A 108 -1.74 6.72 -0.57
C THR A 108 -2.49 6.70 0.75
N THR A 109 -1.82 6.26 1.82
CA THR A 109 -2.42 6.27 3.17
C THR A 109 -2.66 7.69 3.67
N ASP A 110 -3.84 7.91 4.24
CA ASP A 110 -4.28 9.20 4.79
C ASP A 110 -3.63 9.54 6.15
N GLU A 111 -4.08 10.61 6.81
CA GLU A 111 -3.61 11.04 8.15
C GLU A 111 -3.73 9.94 9.21
N ASN A 112 -4.70 9.03 9.06
CA ASN A 112 -4.92 7.92 9.97
C ASN A 112 -4.19 6.66 9.51
N GLY A 113 -3.31 6.75 8.51
CA GLY A 113 -2.62 5.61 7.92
C GLY A 113 -3.54 4.65 7.17
N VAL A 114 -4.68 5.12 6.66
CA VAL A 114 -5.70 4.27 6.03
C VAL A 114 -5.80 4.52 4.52
N VAL A 115 -6.03 3.45 3.76
CA VAL A 115 -6.59 3.51 2.40
C VAL A 115 -7.90 2.72 2.41
N ASN A 116 -8.98 3.34 1.93
CA ASN A 116 -10.28 2.69 1.78
C ASN A 116 -10.59 2.48 0.29
N ILE A 117 -10.66 1.23 -0.14
CA ILE A 117 -11.09 0.84 -1.48
C ILE A 117 -12.54 0.40 -1.38
N LYS A 118 -13.44 1.18 -1.98
CA LYS A 118 -14.90 1.02 -1.81
C LYS A 118 -15.51 -0.14 -2.58
N GLY A 119 -14.79 -0.70 -3.55
CA GLY A 119 -15.28 -1.78 -4.39
C GLY A 119 -14.19 -2.45 -5.21
N LEU A 120 -14.07 -3.75 -5.02
CA LEU A 120 -13.26 -4.66 -5.83
C LEU A 120 -14.13 -5.81 -6.29
N PHE A 121 -13.96 -6.21 -7.54
CA PHE A 121 -14.69 -7.33 -8.12
C PHE A 121 -14.35 -8.63 -7.38
N VAL A 122 -15.34 -9.46 -7.12
CA VAL A 122 -15.16 -10.78 -6.49
C VAL A 122 -15.50 -11.88 -7.48
N SER A 123 -16.72 -11.88 -8.00
CA SER A 123 -17.20 -12.88 -8.95
C SER A 123 -18.47 -12.37 -9.64
N ASP A 124 -19.01 -13.17 -10.55
CA ASP A 124 -20.36 -12.96 -11.09
C ASP A 124 -21.09 -14.29 -11.28
N SER A 125 -22.39 -14.20 -11.59
CA SER A 125 -23.29 -15.34 -11.75
C SER A 125 -23.20 -16.04 -13.12
N ILE A 126 -22.26 -15.65 -13.98
CA ILE A 126 -22.21 -16.10 -15.37
C ILE A 126 -21.11 -17.12 -15.56
N ASP A 127 -21.51 -18.34 -15.91
CA ASP A 127 -20.58 -19.38 -16.33
C ASP A 127 -20.08 -19.15 -17.77
N GLY A 128 -18.86 -19.57 -18.05
CA GLY A 128 -18.28 -19.44 -19.37
C GLY A 128 -16.80 -19.80 -19.41
N ALA A 129 -16.44 -20.62 -20.41
CA ALA A 129 -15.05 -20.99 -20.65
C ALA A 129 -14.19 -19.74 -20.96
N GLY A 130 -13.01 -19.67 -20.33
CA GLY A 130 -12.04 -18.58 -20.56
C GLY A 130 -12.38 -17.25 -19.86
N ARG A 131 -13.43 -17.20 -19.04
CA ARG A 131 -13.69 -16.03 -18.19
C ARG A 131 -12.78 -16.06 -16.96
N ASP A 132 -12.25 -14.91 -16.58
CA ASP A 132 -11.50 -14.72 -15.34
C ASP A 132 -12.45 -14.64 -14.13
N ASN A 133 -13.29 -15.66 -13.97
CA ASN A 133 -14.35 -15.73 -12.98
C ASN A 133 -14.46 -17.14 -12.41
N LYS A 134 -14.84 -17.22 -11.13
CA LYS A 134 -15.36 -18.43 -10.51
C LYS A 134 -16.79 -18.11 -10.08
N VAL A 135 -17.75 -18.74 -10.75
CA VAL A 135 -19.19 -18.42 -10.62
C VAL A 135 -19.61 -18.39 -9.16
N ASN A 136 -20.17 -17.26 -8.73
CA ASN A 136 -20.66 -17.02 -7.36
C ASN A 136 -19.65 -17.33 -6.24
N ALA A 137 -18.35 -17.22 -6.52
CA ALA A 137 -17.34 -17.36 -5.46
C ALA A 137 -17.50 -16.23 -4.43
N PRO A 138 -17.46 -16.52 -3.12
CA PRO A 138 -17.72 -15.54 -2.08
C PRO A 138 -16.51 -14.65 -1.76
N ALA A 139 -15.35 -14.94 -2.35
CA ALA A 139 -14.11 -14.22 -2.11
C ALA A 139 -13.16 -14.32 -3.30
N ARG A 140 -12.29 -13.31 -3.45
CA ARG A 140 -11.26 -13.23 -4.47
C ARG A 140 -9.95 -12.69 -3.89
N CYS A 141 -8.85 -13.28 -4.32
CA CYS A 141 -7.50 -12.88 -3.93
C CYS A 141 -6.96 -11.74 -4.80
N TYR A 142 -6.30 -10.81 -4.15
CA TYR A 142 -5.53 -9.72 -4.76
C TYR A 142 -4.15 -9.64 -4.11
N VAL A 143 -3.28 -8.83 -4.71
CA VAL A 143 -1.93 -8.58 -4.19
C VAL A 143 -1.69 -7.09 -4.06
N LEU A 144 -1.34 -6.65 -2.86
CA LEU A 144 -0.95 -5.29 -2.54
C LEU A 144 0.57 -5.19 -2.53
N VAL A 145 1.13 -4.17 -3.17
CA VAL A 145 2.57 -3.91 -3.22
C VAL A 145 2.86 -2.52 -2.67
N GLU A 146 3.67 -2.43 -1.62
CA GLU A 146 4.18 -1.16 -1.11
C GLU A 146 5.28 -0.64 -2.04
N THR A 147 5.06 0.55 -2.59
CA THR A 147 5.95 1.19 -3.57
C THR A 147 6.73 2.35 -2.96
N LYS A 148 6.25 2.90 -1.83
CA LYS A 148 6.92 3.95 -1.08
C LYS A 148 6.55 3.86 0.40
N ALA A 149 7.55 3.86 1.26
CA ALA A 149 7.35 3.91 2.71
C ALA A 149 6.98 5.32 3.19
N PRO A 150 6.28 5.42 4.34
CA PRO A 150 6.13 6.69 5.07
C PRO A 150 7.46 7.34 5.41
N THR A 151 7.47 8.66 5.59
CA THR A 151 8.65 9.41 6.04
C THR A 151 9.21 8.84 7.34
N GLY A 152 10.52 8.54 7.35
CA GLY A 152 11.21 7.98 8.52
C GLY A 152 11.07 6.45 8.66
N PHE A 153 10.48 5.76 7.68
CA PHE A 153 10.35 4.30 7.65
C PHE A 153 11.12 3.67 6.49
N VAL A 154 11.51 2.41 6.66
CA VAL A 154 12.19 1.62 5.62
C VAL A 154 11.14 1.10 4.65
N LEU A 155 11.37 1.27 3.34
CA LEU A 155 10.61 0.55 2.32
C LEU A 155 11.05 -0.92 2.32
N PRO A 156 10.14 -1.88 2.61
CA PRO A 156 10.49 -3.29 2.53
C PRO A 156 10.96 -3.66 1.11
N SER A 157 11.73 -4.74 0.99
CA SER A 157 12.26 -5.19 -0.30
C SER A 157 11.78 -6.60 -0.65
N GLY A 158 11.75 -6.93 -1.95
CA GLY A 158 11.34 -8.25 -2.41
C GLY A 158 9.94 -8.63 -1.95
N ASN A 159 9.80 -9.84 -1.38
CA ASN A 159 8.52 -10.37 -0.93
C ASN A 159 7.96 -9.67 0.31
N ASP A 160 8.77 -8.92 1.05
CA ASP A 160 8.33 -8.22 2.26
C ASP A 160 7.52 -6.96 1.94
N ALA A 161 7.71 -6.39 0.74
CA ALA A 161 6.89 -5.29 0.23
C ALA A 161 5.53 -5.75 -0.33
N VAL A 162 5.28 -7.06 -0.33
CA VAL A 162 4.13 -7.67 -1.01
C VAL A 162 3.23 -8.35 0.01
N THR A 163 1.95 -7.98 0.00
CA THR A 163 0.92 -8.53 0.89
C THR A 163 -0.18 -9.17 0.05
N ALA A 164 -0.46 -10.44 0.30
CA ALA A 164 -1.62 -11.12 -0.28
C ALA A 164 -2.87 -10.70 0.49
N VAL A 165 -3.95 -10.36 -0.21
CA VAL A 165 -5.20 -9.91 0.42
C VAL A 165 -6.38 -10.70 -0.12
N LYS A 166 -7.33 -11.04 0.75
CA LYS A 166 -8.56 -11.75 0.40
C LYS A 166 -9.74 -10.80 0.56
N VAL A 167 -10.39 -10.48 -0.55
CA VAL A 167 -11.59 -9.63 -0.57
C VAL A 167 -12.81 -10.54 -0.55
N GLN A 168 -13.75 -10.28 0.36
CA GLN A 168 -15.00 -11.03 0.49
C GLN A 168 -16.15 -10.22 -0.12
N THR A 169 -17.19 -10.88 -0.61
CA THR A 169 -18.40 -10.19 -1.06
C THR A 169 -19.05 -9.43 0.09
N GLY A 170 -19.47 -8.20 -0.18
CA GLY A 170 -20.06 -7.29 0.79
C GLY A 170 -19.04 -6.38 1.47
N ALA A 171 -19.55 -5.44 2.27
CA ALA A 171 -18.71 -4.56 3.06
C ALA A 171 -18.26 -5.25 4.36
N VAL A 172 -16.97 -5.20 4.68
CA VAL A 172 -16.40 -5.73 5.92
C VAL A 172 -16.04 -4.56 6.84
N ALA A 173 -16.62 -4.54 8.04
CA ALA A 173 -16.54 -3.38 8.96
C ALA A 173 -15.21 -3.25 9.74
N THR A 174 -14.25 -4.16 9.54
CA THR A 174 -12.97 -4.20 10.25
C THR A 174 -11.80 -3.99 9.30
N ASP A 175 -10.61 -3.68 9.83
CA ASP A 175 -9.37 -3.62 9.03
C ASP A 175 -9.17 -4.96 8.30
N ASN A 176 -9.32 -4.94 6.98
CA ASN A 176 -9.17 -6.14 6.14
C ASN A 176 -7.69 -6.56 6.04
N VAL A 177 -6.77 -5.59 6.06
CA VAL A 177 -5.32 -5.85 6.07
C VAL A 177 -4.54 -4.79 6.84
N THR A 178 -3.65 -5.24 7.71
CA THR A 178 -2.67 -4.39 8.39
C THR A 178 -1.28 -4.62 7.80
N VAL A 179 -0.63 -3.55 7.35
CA VAL A 179 0.72 -3.57 6.78
C VAL A 179 1.68 -2.79 7.66
N GLU A 180 2.67 -3.47 8.23
CA GLU A 180 3.61 -2.87 9.17
C GLU A 180 4.88 -2.39 8.47
N ASN A 181 5.44 -1.25 8.89
CA ASN A 181 6.81 -0.84 8.53
C ASN A 181 7.65 -0.70 9.77
N THR A 182 8.95 -0.94 9.59
CA THR A 182 9.96 -0.64 10.59
C THR A 182 10.54 0.75 10.33
N LYS A 183 10.74 1.54 11.40
CA LYS A 183 11.43 2.83 11.33
C LYS A 183 12.82 2.67 10.70
N GLN A 184 13.26 3.67 9.97
CA GLN A 184 14.66 3.74 9.55
C GLN A 184 15.52 3.75 10.80
N ALA A 185 16.50 2.85 10.85
CA ALA A 185 17.61 3.03 11.75
C ALA A 185 18.29 4.33 11.30
N VAL A 186 18.11 5.39 12.08
CA VAL A 186 18.81 6.67 11.89
C VAL A 186 20.30 6.35 11.71
N PRO A 187 21.03 6.98 10.76
CA PRO A 187 22.50 6.95 10.80
C PRO A 187 22.91 7.36 12.22
N GLY A 188 23.54 6.45 12.96
CA GLY A 188 23.69 6.56 14.41
C GLY A 188 24.21 7.92 14.87
N LEU A 189 23.63 8.47 15.92
CA LEU A 189 24.23 9.54 16.72
C LEU A 189 25.26 8.92 17.69
N PRO A 190 26.30 9.64 18.14
CA PRO A 190 27.34 10.39 17.42
C PRO A 190 28.66 9.59 17.38
N LEU A 191 29.69 10.10 16.71
CA LEU A 191 31.07 9.55 16.70
C LEU A 191 31.79 9.68 18.06
N THR A 192 31.14 9.34 19.18
CA THR A 192 31.72 9.34 20.53
C THR A 192 32.10 7.95 21.03
N GLY A 193 31.81 6.88 20.29
CA GLY A 193 32.37 5.55 20.51
C GLY A 193 33.76 5.40 19.88
N ALA A 194 34.67 4.69 20.57
CA ALA A 194 36.04 4.22 20.23
C ALA A 194 36.96 5.15 19.39
N ASN A 195 36.51 5.60 18.22
CA ASN A 195 37.21 6.51 17.33
C ASN A 195 37.25 7.96 17.85
N GLY A 196 36.21 8.42 18.57
CA GLY A 196 36.24 9.74 19.24
C GLY A 196 37.28 9.81 20.36
N MET A 197 37.49 8.68 21.05
CA MET A 197 38.52 8.55 22.09
C MET A 197 39.94 8.55 21.49
N LEU A 198 40.14 8.04 20.27
CA LEU A 198 41.43 8.11 19.58
C LEU A 198 41.83 9.56 19.25
N ILE A 199 40.90 10.40 18.81
CA ILE A 199 41.18 11.82 18.52
C ILE A 199 41.46 12.59 19.82
N LEU A 200 40.69 12.35 20.88
CA LEU A 200 40.89 13.01 22.18
C LEU A 200 42.19 12.55 22.90
N THR A 201 42.55 11.28 22.80
CA THR A 201 43.81 10.77 23.37
C THR A 201 45.04 11.23 22.57
N ALA A 202 44.96 11.24 21.24
CA ALA A 202 46.03 11.76 20.40
C ALA A 202 46.28 13.25 20.65
N SER A 203 45.21 14.05 20.75
CA SER A 203 45.31 15.47 21.07
C SER A 203 45.82 15.72 22.48
N GLY A 204 45.34 14.99 23.49
CA GLY A 204 45.85 15.07 24.87
C GLY A 204 47.34 14.71 24.99
N ALA A 205 47.78 13.64 24.31
CA ALA A 205 49.19 13.23 24.28
C ALA A 205 50.07 14.28 23.58
N SER A 206 49.60 14.88 22.49
CA SER A 206 50.35 15.92 21.78
C SER A 206 50.55 17.19 22.63
N LEU A 207 49.55 17.60 23.41
CA LEU A 207 49.67 18.74 24.34
C LEU A 207 50.70 18.46 25.46
N LEU A 208 50.73 17.24 26.00
CA LEU A 208 51.73 16.85 27.01
C LEU A 208 53.16 16.86 26.44
N MET A 209 53.35 16.41 25.19
CA MET A 209 54.66 16.43 24.52
C MET A 209 55.15 17.87 24.28
N ILE A 210 54.25 18.79 23.93
CA ILE A 210 54.57 20.22 23.76
C ILE A 210 54.99 20.84 25.11
N ALA A 211 54.29 20.52 26.20
CA ALA A 211 54.60 21.02 27.53
C ALA A 211 55.97 20.53 28.04
N VAL A 212 56.28 19.24 27.88
CA VAL A 212 57.58 18.68 28.28
C VAL A 212 58.71 19.26 27.42
N GLY A 213 58.51 19.38 26.10
CA GLY A 213 59.49 19.97 25.18
C GLY A 213 59.82 21.42 25.52
N SER A 214 58.80 22.23 25.86
CA SER A 214 58.99 23.64 26.20
C SER A 214 59.77 23.84 27.52
N VAL A 215 59.58 22.96 28.52
CA VAL A 215 60.38 22.99 29.76
C VAL A 215 61.85 22.63 29.51
N LEU A 216 62.13 21.63 28.66
CA LEU A 216 63.51 21.24 28.32
C LEU A 216 64.24 22.35 27.54
N VAL A 217 63.56 23.00 26.60
CA VAL A 217 64.12 24.14 25.84
C VAL A 217 64.38 25.35 26.75
N ALA A 218 63.48 25.64 27.70
CA ALA A 218 63.69 26.69 28.68
C ALA A 218 64.94 26.44 29.53
N ARG A 219 65.10 25.22 30.06
CA ARG A 219 66.31 24.84 30.82
C ARG A 219 67.59 24.87 29.98
N TYR A 220 67.51 24.53 28.70
CA TYR A 220 68.67 24.62 27.80
C TYR A 220 69.08 26.08 27.53
N ARG A 221 68.10 26.98 27.38
CA ARG A 221 68.34 28.42 27.23
C ARG A 221 68.95 29.05 28.49
N GLU A 222 68.46 28.67 29.67
CA GLU A 222 69.06 29.10 30.94
C GLU A 222 70.52 28.67 31.06
N ARG A 223 70.85 27.41 30.72
CA ARG A 223 72.24 26.92 30.72
C ARG A 223 73.13 27.68 29.74
N LYS A 224 72.61 28.07 28.56
CA LYS A 224 73.36 28.90 27.60
C LYS A 224 73.54 30.34 28.06
N HIS A 225 72.55 30.93 28.72
CA HIS A 225 72.69 32.26 29.31
C HIS A 225 73.70 32.26 30.46
N SER A 226 73.67 31.27 31.35
CA SER A 226 74.66 31.14 32.41
C SER A 226 76.06 30.84 31.89
N ALA A 227 76.21 30.14 30.76
CA ALA A 227 77.49 29.91 30.12
C ALA A 227 78.05 31.18 29.43
N ASN A 228 77.20 32.05 28.89
CA ASN A 228 77.61 33.34 28.31
C ASN A 228 77.85 34.44 29.36
N LEU A 229 77.33 34.30 30.58
CA LEU A 229 77.61 35.20 31.71
C LEU A 229 78.86 34.79 32.51
N ALA A 230 79.41 33.61 32.24
CA ALA A 230 80.61 33.06 32.90
C ALA A 230 81.86 33.05 31.99
N ALA A 231 81.77 33.62 30.80
CA ALA A 231 82.86 33.86 29.85
C ALA A 231 83.15 35.36 29.76
#